data_AF-A0A925HT43-F1
#
_entry.id   AF-A0A925HT43-F1
#
_cell.length_a   1.000
_cell.length_b   1.000
_cell.length_c   1.000
_cell.angle_alpha   90.00
_cell.angle_beta   90.00
_cell.angle_gamma   90.00
#
_symmetry.space_group_name_H-M   'P 1'
#
loop_
_entity.id
_entity.type
_entity.pdbx_description
1 polymer ?
#
loop_
_entity_poly.entity_id
_entity_poly.type
_entity_poly.pdbx_seq_one_letter_code
_entity_poly.pdbx_strand_id
1 'polypeptide(L)' 'METNKADDKSIVASDAYYHGTKADLKPGDLIVPGFNSNYGTRKNAKFI' A
#
# COMPACT_ATOMS: atom_id res chain seq x y z
N MET A 1 -10.61 35.38 -23.05
CA MET A 1 -9.82 34.66 -22.03
C MET A 1 -10.74 34.49 -20.85
N GLU A 2 -11.21 33.28 -20.55
CA GLU A 2 -11.56 32.80 -19.21
C GLU A 2 -11.59 31.27 -19.32
N THR A 3 -10.54 30.60 -18.87
CA THR A 3 -10.50 29.14 -18.76
C THR A 3 -11.02 28.78 -17.38
N ASN A 4 -12.16 28.09 -17.33
CA ASN A 4 -12.76 27.66 -16.07
C ASN A 4 -11.77 26.79 -15.30
N LYS A 5 -11.42 27.34 -14.13
CA LYS A 5 -10.48 26.86 -13.15
C LYS A 5 -10.89 25.46 -12.72
N ALA A 6 -9.98 24.51 -12.89
CA ALA A 6 -10.09 23.16 -12.37
C ALA A 6 -10.62 23.21 -10.94
N ASP A 7 -11.63 22.38 -10.68
CA ASP A 7 -12.15 22.06 -9.36
C ASP A 7 -11.04 21.40 -8.51
N ASP A 8 -10.13 22.25 -8.06
CA ASP A 8 -9.23 22.03 -6.95
C ASP A 8 -10.10 21.95 -5.71
N LYS A 9 -10.42 20.72 -5.28
CA LYS A 9 -10.47 20.29 -3.86
C LYS A 9 -11.34 19.05 -3.66
N SER A 10 -10.71 17.90 -3.67
CA SER A 10 -10.87 16.90 -2.60
C SER A 10 -9.88 15.75 -2.80
N ILE A 11 -8.58 16.04 -2.69
CA ILE A 11 -7.64 15.00 -2.28
C ILE A 11 -7.92 14.76 -0.80
N VAL A 12 -9.00 14.04 -0.50
CA VAL A 12 -9.12 13.35 0.78
C VAL A 12 -8.20 12.15 0.65
N ALA A 13 -6.89 12.40 0.74
CA ALA A 13 -5.93 11.33 0.92
C ALA A 13 -6.25 10.74 2.30
N SER A 14 -7.05 9.68 2.32
CA SER A 14 -7.08 8.78 3.45
C SER A 14 -5.63 8.43 3.78
N ASP A 15 -5.25 8.49 5.05
CA ASP A 15 -3.97 7.99 5.57
C ASP A 15 -3.89 6.45 5.45
N ALA A 16 -4.13 5.94 4.24
CA ALA A 16 -4.20 4.54 3.91
C ALA A 16 -2.81 4.11 3.45
N TYR A 17 -2.21 3.19 4.21
CA TYR A 17 -1.01 2.50 3.80
C TYR A 17 -1.38 1.35 2.88
N TYR A 18 -0.71 1.25 1.74
CA TYR A 18 -0.89 0.16 0.78
C TYR A 18 0.22 -0.86 0.96
N HIS A 19 -0.14 -2.13 1.08
CA HIS A 19 0.80 -3.23 1.16
C HIS A 19 0.64 -4.15 -0.06
N GLY A 20 1.68 -4.22 -0.89
CA GLY A 20 1.69 -5.06 -2.08
C GLY A 20 2.10 -6.50 -1.76
N THR A 21 1.19 -7.46 -1.96
CA THR A 21 1.47 -8.88 -1.73
C THR A 21 0.75 -9.76 -2.76
N LYS A 22 1.30 -10.96 -2.99
CA LYS A 22 0.63 -12.02 -3.79
C LYS A 22 -0.21 -12.96 -2.92
N ALA A 23 -0.13 -12.83 -1.59
CA ALA A 23 -0.97 -13.59 -0.68
C ALA A 23 -2.43 -13.15 -0.86
N ASP A 24 -3.35 -14.11 -0.87
CA ASP A 24 -4.79 -13.86 -0.92
C ASP A 24 -5.29 -13.45 0.48
N LEU A 25 -5.01 -12.19 0.87
CA LEU A 25 -5.40 -11.64 2.17
C LEU A 25 -6.83 -11.11 2.14
N LYS A 26 -7.57 -11.36 3.21
CA LYS A 26 -8.92 -10.87 3.45
C LYS A 26 -8.91 -9.75 4.50
N PRO A 27 -9.91 -8.86 4.48
CA PRO A 27 -10.05 -7.86 5.53
C PRO A 27 -10.11 -8.51 6.93
N GLY A 28 -9.27 -8.03 7.83
CA GLY A 28 -9.12 -8.58 9.19
C GLY A 28 -7.93 -9.54 9.37
N ASP A 29 -7.29 -9.98 8.28
CA ASP A 29 -6.08 -10.80 8.37
C ASP A 29 -4.91 -10.00 8.97
N LEU A 30 -4.17 -10.64 9.87
CA LEU A 30 -3.01 -10.06 10.52
C LEU A 30 -1.74 -10.28 9.68
N ILE A 31 -1.10 -9.19 9.27
CA ILE A 31 0.20 -9.24 8.58
C ILE A 31 1.31 -9.08 9.62
N VAL A 32 2.27 -10.01 9.65
CA VAL A 32 3.43 -9.99 10.56
C VAL A 32 4.74 -10.11 9.78
N PRO A 33 5.86 -9.56 10.29
CA PRO A 33 7.19 -9.83 9.74
C PRO A 33 7.53 -11.33 9.84
N GLY A 34 8.54 -11.77 9.08
CA GLY A 34 9.03 -13.16 9.12
C GLY A 34 8.70 -13.99 7.88
N PHE A 35 7.88 -13.47 6.95
CA PHE A 35 7.73 -14.07 5.64
C PHE A 35 9.00 -13.90 4.78
N ASN A 36 9.25 -14.86 3.89
CA ASN A 36 10.36 -14.81 2.96
C ASN A 36 10.28 -13.54 2.10
N SER A 37 11.41 -12.83 1.98
CA SER A 37 11.51 -11.67 1.10
C SER A 37 11.20 -12.04 -0.35
N ASN A 38 10.47 -11.15 -1.03
CA ASN A 38 10.21 -11.25 -2.47
C ASN A 38 11.47 -10.98 -3.32
N TYR A 39 12.58 -10.55 -2.69
CA TYR A 39 13.83 -10.17 -3.35
C TYR A 39 15.00 -11.07 -2.94
N GLY A 40 15.95 -11.27 -3.86
CA GLY A 40 17.22 -11.96 -3.61
C GLY A 40 17.07 -13.40 -3.11
N THR A 41 17.85 -13.77 -2.09
CA THR A 41 17.93 -15.13 -1.52
C THR A 41 16.74 -15.52 -0.63
N ARG A 42 15.65 -14.76 -0.65
CA ARG A 42 14.40 -15.03 0.06
C ARG A 42 14.55 -15.21 1.58
N LYS A 43 15.49 -14.49 2.20
CA LYS A 43 15.61 -14.44 3.67
C LYS A 43 14.34 -13.85 4.29
N ASN A 44 14.03 -14.23 5.52
CA ASN A 44 12.90 -13.68 6.27
C ASN A 44 12.98 -12.15 6.35
N ALA A 45 11.89 -11.49 6.01
CA ALA A 45 11.75 -10.04 6.06
C ALA A 45 11.61 -9.57 7.51
N LYS A 46 12.37 -8.54 7.87
CA LYS A 46 12.30 -7.89 9.20
C LYS A 46 11.17 -6.86 9.32
N PHE A 47 10.61 -6.43 8.18
CA PHE A 47 9.64 -5.35 8.08
C PHE A 47 8.55 -5.70 7.03
N ILE A 48 7.44 -4.95 7.06
CA ILE A 48 6.28 -5.06 6.17
C ILE A 48 6.19 -3.79 5.32
#